data_AF-A0A3B8ZW89-F1
#
_entry.id   AF-A0A3B8ZW89-F1
#
_cell.length_a   1.000
_cell.length_b   1.000
_cell.length_c   1.000
_cell.angle_alpha   90.00
_cell.angle_beta   90.00
_cell.angle_gamma   90.00
#
_symmetry.space_group_name_H-M   'P 1'
#
loop_
_entity.id
_entity.type
_entity.pdbx_description
1 polymer ?
#
loop_
_entity_poly.entity_id
_entity_poly.type
_entity_poly.pdbx_seq_one_letter_code
_entity_poly.pdbx_strand_id
1 'polypeptide(L)'
;MAVTRIFALCGLLLALAGCLPPPVAETPPAVREIAGVLLGETVLAGEILLAGDVLVPRGSTLIIRPGTVVHIRTSESTKIDPEYLSPATEILIRGTLRCEGSEDAPIRFEAGPPPAGETIAWAGIIFAGGSGSVAWSSIAAAESGILCIAAAPELHHNTIEGCRYGIVAQKGSAPQILDNVLSGGEGGIFCWLDSQPPLLRNRISDNAEEGIFVDASSRPRLGRNMVSGNAIGLALFSRELPFDATEIVDNGENVRFLGGGGGQ
;
A
#
# COMPACT_ATOMS: atom_id res chain seq x y z
N MET A 1 -1.36 -35.88 -88.99
CA MET A 1 -0.26 -35.66 -88.02
C MET A 1 -0.81 -36.00 -86.64
N ALA A 2 -0.15 -36.92 -85.95
CA ALA A 2 -0.64 -37.63 -84.78
C ALA A 2 -0.77 -36.73 -83.55
N VAL A 3 -1.84 -36.92 -82.77
CA VAL A 3 -1.94 -36.41 -81.39
C VAL A 3 -2.18 -37.60 -80.47
N THR A 4 -1.23 -37.73 -79.55
CA THR A 4 -0.93 -38.86 -78.67
C THR A 4 -1.80 -38.82 -77.42
N ARG A 5 -2.29 -40.00 -76.99
CA ARG A 5 -3.00 -40.23 -75.73
C ARG A 5 -2.02 -40.13 -74.55
N ILE A 6 -2.35 -39.32 -73.54
CA ILE A 6 -1.63 -39.22 -72.26
C ILE A 6 -2.28 -40.20 -71.27
N PHE A 7 -1.51 -41.15 -70.77
CA PHE A 7 -1.86 -42.01 -69.64
C PHE A 7 -1.40 -41.37 -68.32
N ALA A 8 -2.28 -41.43 -67.32
CA ALA A 8 -2.09 -40.91 -65.97
C ALA A 8 -1.07 -41.73 -65.17
N LEU A 9 -0.25 -41.05 -64.36
CA LEU A 9 0.57 -41.66 -63.32
C LEU A 9 0.08 -41.16 -61.95
N CYS A 10 -0.54 -42.03 -61.17
CA CYS A 10 -0.87 -41.80 -59.76
C CYS A 10 0.42 -41.85 -58.93
N GLY A 11 0.84 -40.71 -58.37
CA GLY A 11 1.86 -40.63 -57.33
C GLY A 11 1.21 -40.65 -55.94
N LEU A 12 1.45 -41.71 -55.17
CA LEU A 12 1.04 -41.83 -53.77
C LEU A 12 2.07 -41.08 -52.90
N LEU A 13 1.71 -39.91 -52.37
CA LEU A 13 2.50 -39.21 -51.35
C LEU A 13 2.16 -39.79 -49.96
N LEU A 14 3.12 -40.49 -49.34
CA LEU A 14 3.10 -40.85 -47.93
C LEU A 14 3.47 -39.62 -47.09
N ALA A 15 2.47 -39.04 -46.41
CA ALA A 15 2.70 -38.01 -45.40
C ALA A 15 3.16 -38.68 -44.08
N LEU A 16 4.44 -38.51 -43.73
CA LEU A 16 4.95 -38.84 -42.41
C LEU A 16 4.46 -37.77 -41.43
N ALA A 17 3.37 -38.07 -40.71
CA ALA A 17 2.93 -37.28 -39.58
C ALA A 17 3.91 -37.50 -38.41
N GLY A 18 4.87 -36.59 -38.24
CA GLY A 18 5.67 -36.53 -37.04
C GLY A 18 4.78 -36.17 -35.85
N CYS A 19 4.65 -37.06 -34.88
CA CYS A 19 4.01 -36.75 -33.60
C CYS A 19 4.83 -35.67 -32.89
N LEU A 20 4.39 -34.41 -32.97
CA LEU A 20 4.86 -33.37 -32.07
C LEU A 20 4.44 -33.76 -30.64
N PRO A 21 5.36 -33.77 -29.66
CA PRO A 21 4.96 -33.96 -28.27
C PRO A 21 3.98 -32.83 -27.89
N PRO A 22 2.98 -33.12 -27.04
CA PRO A 22 2.07 -32.09 -26.56
C PRO A 22 2.89 -30.97 -25.91
N PRO A 23 2.45 -29.70 -26.03
CA PRO A 23 3.11 -28.59 -25.34
C PRO A 23 3.15 -28.93 -23.85
N VAL A 24 4.36 -28.96 -23.29
CA VAL A 24 4.57 -29.12 -21.86
C VAL A 24 3.91 -27.90 -21.22
N ALA A 25 2.85 -28.10 -20.45
CA ALA A 25 2.28 -27.03 -19.64
C ALA A 25 3.39 -26.55 -18.69
N GLU A 26 3.87 -25.32 -18.88
CA GLU A 26 4.78 -24.70 -17.93
C GLU A 26 4.05 -24.62 -16.59
N THR A 27 4.53 -25.37 -15.61
CA THR A 27 4.07 -25.24 -14.23
C THR A 27 4.31 -23.78 -13.84
N PRO A 28 3.28 -23.03 -13.40
CA PRO A 28 3.47 -21.66 -12.95
C PRO A 28 4.61 -21.61 -11.93
N PRO A 29 5.48 -20.59 -11.97
CA PRO A 29 6.52 -20.45 -10.98
C PRO A 29 5.89 -20.50 -9.58
N ALA A 30 6.48 -21.29 -8.68
CA ALA A 30 5.95 -21.44 -7.33
C ALA A 30 5.92 -20.06 -6.65
N VAL A 31 4.71 -19.60 -6.31
CA VAL A 31 4.52 -18.36 -5.54
C VAL A 31 5.26 -18.51 -4.22
N ARG A 32 6.14 -17.55 -3.89
CA ARG A 32 6.89 -17.60 -2.64
C ARG A 32 5.98 -17.18 -1.49
N GLU A 33 5.68 -18.12 -0.61
CA GLU A 33 4.94 -17.80 0.62
C GLU A 33 5.86 -17.22 1.71
N ILE A 34 5.38 -16.20 2.41
CA ILE A 34 6.04 -15.62 3.59
C ILE A 34 5.05 -15.50 4.76
N ALA A 35 5.53 -15.79 5.96
CA ALA A 35 4.85 -15.58 7.24
C ALA A 35 5.88 -15.68 8.38
N GLY A 36 5.55 -15.15 9.55
CA GLY A 36 6.36 -15.22 10.76
C GLY A 36 7.52 -14.22 10.78
N VAL A 37 8.60 -14.59 11.47
CA VAL A 37 9.73 -13.68 11.72
C VAL A 37 10.77 -13.79 10.61
N LEU A 38 11.09 -12.67 9.96
CA LEU A 38 12.12 -12.58 8.92
C LEU A 38 13.43 -12.07 9.53
N LEU A 39 14.39 -12.97 9.76
CA LEU A 39 15.69 -12.65 10.35
C LEU A 39 16.74 -12.32 9.29
N GLY A 40 17.62 -11.37 9.61
CA GLY A 40 18.71 -10.96 8.71
C GLY A 40 18.19 -10.17 7.51
N GLU A 41 18.86 -10.28 6.37
CA GLU A 41 18.38 -9.67 5.13
C GLU A 41 17.48 -10.65 4.36
N THR A 42 16.27 -10.22 4.04
CA THR A 42 15.34 -10.95 3.18
C THR A 42 14.99 -10.11 1.97
N VAL A 43 15.25 -10.64 0.77
CA VAL A 43 14.92 -10.00 -0.50
C VAL A 43 13.75 -10.74 -1.16
N LEU A 44 12.72 -9.98 -1.55
CA LEU A 44 11.53 -10.45 -2.25
C LEU A 44 11.48 -9.85 -3.67
N ALA A 45 11.10 -10.66 -4.64
CA ALA A 45 10.92 -10.29 -6.04
C ALA A 45 9.89 -11.21 -6.72
N GLY A 46 9.12 -10.67 -7.65
CA GLY A 46 8.11 -11.43 -8.40
C GLY A 46 6.79 -11.58 -7.64
N GLU A 47 6.19 -12.77 -7.70
CA GLU A 47 4.92 -13.10 -7.06
C GLU A 47 5.14 -13.66 -5.64
N ILE A 48 4.65 -12.94 -4.64
CA ILE A 48 4.79 -13.28 -3.22
C ILE A 48 3.40 -13.46 -2.62
N LEU A 49 3.23 -14.46 -1.78
CA LEU A 49 2.03 -14.63 -0.96
C LEU A 49 2.37 -14.34 0.51
N LEU A 50 1.79 -13.28 1.06
CA LEU A 50 1.76 -13.04 2.50
C LEU A 50 0.71 -13.98 3.11
N ALA A 51 1.18 -15.11 3.64
CA ALA A 51 0.34 -16.19 4.13
C ALA A 51 -0.15 -15.99 5.58
N GLY A 52 0.37 -14.97 6.27
CA GLY A 52 0.01 -14.54 7.61
C GLY A 52 0.94 -13.42 8.09
N ASP A 53 0.85 -13.06 9.37
CA ASP A 53 1.62 -11.97 9.98
C ASP A 53 3.13 -12.10 9.69
N VAL A 54 3.76 -11.01 9.26
CA VAL A 54 5.21 -10.92 9.07
C VAL A 54 5.79 -9.93 10.06
N LEU A 55 6.80 -10.36 10.81
CA LEU A 55 7.62 -9.50 11.66
C LEU A 55 9.02 -9.38 11.10
N VAL A 56 9.46 -8.15 10.84
CA VAL A 56 10.87 -7.81 10.61
C VAL A 56 11.44 -7.23 11.91
N PRO A 57 12.18 -8.01 12.72
CA PRO A 57 12.71 -7.54 14.00
C PRO A 57 13.90 -6.57 13.80
N ARG A 58 14.28 -5.89 14.89
CA ARG A 58 15.48 -5.03 14.91
C ARG A 58 16.72 -5.79 14.43
N GLY A 59 17.57 -5.12 13.64
CA GLY A 59 18.74 -5.72 13.02
C GLY A 59 18.46 -6.56 11.77
N SER A 60 17.19 -6.75 11.39
CA SER A 60 16.79 -7.41 10.14
C SER A 60 16.28 -6.38 9.12
N THR A 61 16.36 -6.74 7.84
CA THR A 61 15.97 -5.90 6.72
C THR A 61 15.13 -6.71 5.74
N LEU A 62 13.94 -6.20 5.41
CA LEU A 62 13.13 -6.70 4.32
C LEU A 62 13.27 -5.76 3.12
N ILE A 63 13.66 -6.31 1.97
CA ILE A 63 13.79 -5.59 0.70
C ILE A 63 12.76 -6.16 -0.27
N ILE A 64 11.92 -5.31 -0.83
CA ILE A 64 10.94 -5.68 -1.86
C ILE A 64 11.36 -4.97 -3.16
N ARG A 65 11.65 -5.77 -4.18
CA ARG A 65 12.18 -5.28 -5.46
C ARG A 65 11.09 -4.64 -6.33
N PRO A 66 11.45 -3.76 -7.27
CA PRO A 66 10.49 -3.19 -8.21
C PRO A 66 9.67 -4.26 -8.94
N GLY A 67 8.40 -3.95 -9.20
CA GLY A 67 7.46 -4.84 -9.90
C GLY A 67 6.99 -6.06 -9.10
N THR A 68 7.38 -6.19 -7.83
CA THR A 68 6.91 -7.28 -6.96
C THR A 68 5.41 -7.13 -6.68
N VAL A 69 4.68 -8.23 -6.77
CA VAL A 69 3.28 -8.34 -6.34
C VAL A 69 3.23 -9.16 -5.06
N VAL A 70 2.68 -8.56 -4.01
CA VAL A 70 2.46 -9.20 -2.71
C VAL A 70 0.97 -9.43 -2.57
N HIS A 71 0.55 -10.68 -2.73
CA HIS A 71 -0.81 -11.14 -2.47
C HIS A 71 -1.01 -11.30 -0.97
N ILE A 72 -2.01 -10.63 -0.40
CA ILE A 72 -2.33 -10.73 1.03
C ILE A 72 -3.46 -11.74 1.22
N ARG A 73 -3.16 -12.83 1.94
CA ARG A 73 -4.18 -13.76 2.41
C ARG A 73 -4.89 -13.13 3.60
N THR A 74 -6.19 -12.90 3.45
CA THR A 74 -7.04 -12.41 4.53
C THR A 74 -7.13 -13.48 5.63
N SER A 75 -6.79 -13.12 6.86
CA SER A 75 -6.95 -13.99 8.02
C SER A 75 -7.23 -13.15 9.25
N GLU A 76 -8.18 -13.59 10.07
CA GLU A 76 -8.30 -13.15 11.46
C GLU A 76 -7.25 -13.88 12.30
N SER A 77 -6.16 -13.19 12.65
CA SER A 77 -5.19 -13.67 13.63
C SER A 77 -5.72 -13.33 15.02
N THR A 78 -6.08 -14.34 15.81
CA THR A 78 -6.59 -14.17 17.19
C THR A 78 -5.49 -13.78 18.20
N LYS A 79 -4.41 -13.12 17.77
CA LYS A 79 -3.31 -12.76 18.66
C LYS A 79 -3.62 -11.47 19.41
N ILE A 80 -4.11 -11.68 20.62
CA ILE A 80 -4.38 -10.70 21.66
C ILE A 80 -3.10 -9.88 21.98
N ASP A 81 -2.98 -8.65 21.50
CA ASP A 81 -2.23 -7.54 22.10
C ASP A 81 -2.53 -6.20 21.40
N PRO A 82 -2.19 -5.04 22.01
CA PRO A 82 -3.11 -4.09 22.66
C PRO A 82 -4.26 -3.56 21.78
N GLU A 83 -5.28 -2.97 22.43
CA GLU A 83 -6.58 -2.47 21.93
C GLU A 83 -6.56 -1.52 20.70
N TYR A 84 -5.38 -1.21 20.14
CA TYR A 84 -5.15 -0.32 19.00
C TYR A 84 -4.56 -1.01 17.75
N LEU A 85 -4.36 -2.33 17.77
CA LEU A 85 -3.86 -3.10 16.63
C LEU A 85 -4.98 -4.02 16.08
N SER A 86 -5.17 -4.00 14.76
CA SER A 86 -6.11 -4.88 14.08
C SER A 86 -5.65 -6.34 14.22
N PRO A 87 -6.56 -7.31 14.45
CA PRO A 87 -6.23 -8.73 14.46
C PRO A 87 -5.94 -9.28 13.05
N ALA A 88 -6.08 -8.47 12.01
CA ALA A 88 -5.87 -8.90 10.64
C ALA A 88 -4.39 -9.07 10.29
N THR A 89 -4.10 -9.76 9.19
CA THR A 89 -2.73 -9.98 8.71
C THR A 89 -1.96 -8.67 8.58
N GLU A 90 -0.76 -8.61 9.16
CA GLU A 90 0.08 -7.40 9.21
C GLU A 90 1.50 -7.63 8.70
N ILE A 91 2.13 -6.56 8.19
CA ILE A 91 3.58 -6.48 8.01
C ILE A 91 4.13 -5.54 9.08
N LEU A 92 4.63 -6.11 10.18
CA LEU A 92 5.19 -5.39 11.32
C LEU A 92 6.71 -5.17 11.17
N ILE A 93 7.11 -3.91 11.08
CA ILE A 93 8.49 -3.47 10.89
C ILE A 93 9.03 -2.86 12.19
N ARG A 94 9.86 -3.64 12.90
CA ARG A 94 10.72 -3.15 14.00
C ARG A 94 12.19 -2.98 13.55
N GLY A 95 12.57 -3.61 12.44
CA GLY A 95 13.86 -3.45 11.76
C GLY A 95 13.76 -2.43 10.63
N THR A 96 14.21 -2.83 9.43
CA THR A 96 14.20 -1.98 8.24
C THR A 96 13.31 -2.57 7.14
N LEU A 97 12.48 -1.74 6.49
CA LEU A 97 11.77 -2.08 5.26
C LEU A 97 12.27 -1.21 4.10
N ARG A 98 12.53 -1.80 2.95
CA ARG A 98 12.89 -1.09 1.71
C ARG A 98 12.01 -1.59 0.57
N CYS A 99 10.92 -0.87 0.29
CA CYS A 99 10.15 -1.09 -0.93
C CYS A 99 10.74 -0.20 -2.02
N GLU A 100 11.42 -0.81 -2.99
CA GLU A 100 12.21 -0.12 -4.03
C GLU A 100 11.42 -0.02 -5.34
N GLY A 101 10.12 0.28 -5.28
CA GLY A 101 9.31 0.45 -6.49
C GLY A 101 9.83 1.59 -7.37
N SER A 102 9.36 1.62 -8.62
CA SER A 102 9.54 2.75 -9.52
C SER A 102 8.24 3.05 -10.27
N GLU A 103 8.20 4.18 -10.99
CA GLU A 103 7.08 4.55 -11.86
C GLU A 103 6.73 3.44 -12.87
N ASP A 104 7.75 2.86 -13.51
CA ASP A 104 7.58 1.78 -14.51
C ASP A 104 7.32 0.41 -13.89
N ALA A 105 7.67 0.21 -12.61
CA ALA A 105 7.59 -1.07 -11.93
C ALA A 105 7.15 -0.88 -10.47
N PRO A 106 5.90 -0.45 -10.25
CA PRO A 106 5.40 -0.25 -8.90
C PRO A 106 5.28 -1.59 -8.17
N ILE A 107 5.50 -1.56 -6.86
CA ILE A 107 5.20 -2.70 -5.98
C ILE A 107 3.70 -2.70 -5.70
N ARG A 108 3.04 -3.85 -5.76
CA ARG A 108 1.59 -3.93 -5.50
C ARG A 108 1.31 -4.83 -4.31
N PHE A 109 0.62 -4.29 -3.31
CA PHE A 109 0.07 -5.02 -2.18
C PHE A 109 -1.41 -5.28 -2.46
N GLU A 110 -1.72 -6.48 -2.94
CA GLU A 110 -3.04 -6.87 -3.43
C GLU A 110 -3.70 -7.78 -2.39
N ALA A 111 -4.63 -7.23 -1.62
CA ALA A 111 -5.39 -8.03 -0.68
C ALA A 111 -6.47 -8.86 -1.38
N GLY A 112 -6.67 -10.09 -0.89
CA GLY A 112 -7.86 -10.85 -1.22
C GLY A 112 -9.14 -10.11 -0.82
N PRO A 113 -10.32 -10.56 -1.29
CA PRO A 113 -11.58 -9.94 -0.90
C PRO A 113 -11.70 -9.90 0.63
N PRO A 114 -12.17 -8.79 1.22
CA PRO A 114 -12.38 -8.71 2.65
C PRO A 114 -13.41 -9.77 3.10
N PRO A 115 -13.40 -10.15 4.38
CA PRO A 115 -14.43 -11.01 4.95
C PRO A 115 -15.84 -10.48 4.66
N ALA A 116 -16.83 -11.38 4.58
CA ALA A 116 -18.18 -11.00 4.21
C ALA A 116 -18.77 -9.97 5.19
N GLY A 117 -19.14 -8.80 4.67
CA GLY A 117 -19.67 -7.68 5.46
C GLY A 117 -18.60 -6.68 5.92
N GLU A 118 -17.33 -6.92 5.61
CA GLU A 118 -16.22 -6.00 5.89
C GLU A 118 -15.71 -5.33 4.61
N THR A 119 -15.13 -4.15 4.78
CA THR A 119 -14.42 -3.42 3.71
C THR A 119 -12.89 -3.54 3.83
N ILE A 120 -12.42 -4.10 4.95
CA ILE A 120 -11.01 -4.18 5.32
C ILE A 120 -10.54 -5.62 5.25
N ALA A 121 -9.44 -5.84 4.53
CA ALA A 121 -8.93 -7.18 4.26
C ALA A 121 -7.70 -7.53 5.10
N TRP A 122 -6.97 -6.52 5.59
CA TRP A 122 -5.71 -6.68 6.32
C TRP A 122 -5.36 -5.44 7.14
N ALA A 123 -4.38 -5.54 8.03
CA ALA A 123 -4.02 -4.42 8.92
C ALA A 123 -3.19 -3.33 8.18
N GLY A 124 -2.37 -3.75 7.22
CA GLY A 124 -1.46 -2.88 6.46
C GLY A 124 0.01 -3.03 6.82
N ILE A 125 0.80 -2.00 6.50
CA ILE A 125 2.24 -1.94 6.82
C ILE A 125 2.44 -1.10 8.08
N ILE A 126 3.01 -1.71 9.12
CA ILE A 126 3.12 -1.08 10.44
C ILE A 126 4.59 -0.89 10.80
N PHE A 127 5.08 0.35 10.80
CA PHE A 127 6.37 0.69 11.37
C PHE A 127 6.24 0.94 12.87
N ALA A 128 6.79 0.04 13.69
CA ALA A 128 6.78 0.14 15.15
C ALA A 128 8.21 0.33 15.67
N GLY A 129 8.67 1.59 15.72
CA GLY A 129 10.07 1.94 16.01
C GLY A 129 11.07 1.49 14.95
N GLY A 130 10.60 0.97 13.81
CA GLY A 130 11.41 0.61 12.66
C GLY A 130 11.70 1.80 11.75
N SER A 131 12.50 1.56 10.71
CA SER A 131 12.93 2.58 9.74
C SER A 131 12.89 2.05 8.31
N GLY A 132 13.19 2.92 7.35
CA GLY A 132 13.35 2.55 5.95
C GLY A 132 12.47 3.38 5.02
N SER A 133 12.10 2.81 3.88
CA SER A 133 11.34 3.51 2.85
C SER A 133 10.26 2.64 2.20
N VAL A 134 9.15 3.28 1.85
CA VAL A 134 8.11 2.74 0.98
C VAL A 134 7.96 3.68 -0.20
N ALA A 135 8.46 3.25 -1.36
CA ALA A 135 8.47 4.03 -2.58
C ALA A 135 7.62 3.34 -3.66
N TRP A 136 6.87 4.13 -4.44
CA TRP A 136 6.20 3.68 -5.66
C TRP A 136 5.42 2.37 -5.45
N SER A 137 4.64 2.33 -4.38
CA SER A 137 3.85 1.17 -3.99
C SER A 137 2.35 1.46 -4.10
N SER A 138 1.58 0.48 -4.54
CA SER A 138 0.12 0.47 -4.49
C SER A 138 -0.33 -0.34 -3.29
N ILE A 139 -1.10 0.27 -2.38
CA ILE A 139 -1.61 -0.34 -1.15
C ILE A 139 -3.11 -0.14 -1.10
N ALA A 140 -3.88 -1.21 -0.91
CA ALA A 140 -5.33 -1.12 -0.89
C ALA A 140 -5.99 -1.99 0.19
N ALA A 141 -7.23 -1.64 0.53
CA ALA A 141 -8.12 -2.40 1.41
C ALA A 141 -7.52 -2.75 2.80
N ALA A 142 -6.68 -1.88 3.35
CA ALA A 142 -6.07 -2.03 4.67
C ALA A 142 -6.80 -1.20 5.74
N GLU A 143 -6.71 -1.60 7.01
CA GLU A 143 -7.15 -0.76 8.14
C GLU A 143 -6.34 0.54 8.16
N SER A 144 -5.02 0.44 8.04
CA SER A 144 -4.16 1.59 7.78
C SER A 144 -3.22 1.21 6.65
N GLY A 145 -3.25 1.93 5.52
CA GLY A 145 -2.31 1.66 4.43
C GLY A 145 -0.88 1.61 4.94
N ILE A 146 -0.49 2.64 5.70
CA ILE A 146 0.77 2.68 6.46
C ILE A 146 0.55 3.31 7.85
N LEU A 147 0.90 2.58 8.90
CA LEU A 147 0.86 3.06 10.29
C LEU A 147 2.29 3.23 10.84
N CYS A 148 2.62 4.43 11.30
CA CYS A 148 3.89 4.77 11.93
C CYS A 148 3.70 5.02 13.43
N ILE A 149 4.39 4.22 14.26
CA ILE A 149 4.38 4.31 15.71
C ILE A 149 5.81 4.49 16.21
N ALA A 150 6.11 5.67 16.78
CA ALA A 150 7.48 6.07 17.14
C ALA A 150 8.51 5.80 16.03
N ALA A 151 8.12 6.07 14.78
CA ALA A 151 8.90 5.73 13.58
C ALA A 151 9.02 6.93 12.63
N ALA A 152 10.05 6.90 11.78
CA ALA A 152 10.31 7.96 10.80
C ALA A 152 10.77 7.40 9.43
N PRO A 153 9.97 6.54 8.76
CA PRO A 153 10.29 6.09 7.41
C PRO A 153 10.08 7.19 6.35
N GLU A 154 10.61 6.94 5.15
CA GLU A 154 10.34 7.73 3.96
C GLU A 154 9.20 7.10 3.15
N LEU A 155 8.11 7.82 2.97
CA LEU A 155 6.91 7.34 2.29
C LEU A 155 6.66 8.24 1.08
N HIS A 156 6.98 7.75 -0.13
CA HIS A 156 6.84 8.58 -1.31
C HIS A 156 6.33 7.91 -2.57
N HIS A 157 5.58 8.68 -3.38
CA HIS A 157 5.04 8.23 -4.66
C HIS A 157 4.16 6.97 -4.54
N ASN A 158 3.55 6.75 -3.38
CA ASN A 158 2.65 5.62 -3.18
C ASN A 158 1.23 6.00 -3.59
N THR A 159 0.48 5.00 -4.05
CA THR A 159 -0.97 5.06 -4.23
C THR A 159 -1.61 4.25 -3.12
N ILE A 160 -2.42 4.89 -2.28
CA ILE A 160 -3.10 4.26 -1.14
C ILE A 160 -4.60 4.44 -1.32
N GLU A 161 -5.30 3.36 -1.67
CA GLU A 161 -6.69 3.44 -2.11
C GLU A 161 -7.61 2.53 -1.29
N GLY A 162 -8.77 3.04 -0.87
CA GLY A 162 -9.79 2.24 -0.19
C GLY A 162 -9.33 1.64 1.13
N CYS A 163 -8.28 2.19 1.74
CA CYS A 163 -7.89 1.85 3.10
C CYS A 163 -8.75 2.66 4.07
N ARG A 164 -9.09 2.12 5.24
CA ARG A 164 -9.86 2.89 6.24
C ARG A 164 -9.12 4.18 6.57
N TYR A 165 -7.86 4.08 6.97
CA TYR A 165 -6.95 5.21 7.06
C TYR A 165 -5.83 5.06 6.03
N GLY A 166 -5.50 6.13 5.32
CA GLY A 166 -4.40 6.12 4.35
C GLY A 166 -3.03 5.99 5.03
N ILE A 167 -2.60 7.04 5.72
CA ILE A 167 -1.35 7.06 6.49
C ILE A 167 -1.61 7.62 7.89
N VAL A 168 -1.12 6.92 8.91
CA VAL A 168 -1.25 7.34 10.31
C VAL A 168 0.14 7.52 10.92
N ALA A 169 0.40 8.68 11.53
CA ALA A 169 1.59 8.96 12.31
C ALA A 169 1.21 9.19 13.77
N GLN A 170 1.78 8.38 14.68
CA GLN A 170 1.51 8.50 16.12
C GLN A 170 2.73 8.27 17.01
N LYS A 171 2.64 8.72 18.27
CA LYS A 171 3.65 8.57 19.33
C LYS A 171 5.00 9.18 18.95
N GLY A 172 5.02 10.48 18.64
CA GLY A 172 6.22 11.20 18.27
C GLY A 172 6.80 10.80 16.91
N SER A 173 5.98 10.22 16.03
CA SER A 173 6.42 9.80 14.70
C SER A 173 6.68 11.01 13.80
N ALA A 174 7.66 10.86 12.91
CA ALA A 174 8.00 11.88 11.93
C ALA A 174 8.33 11.27 10.54
N PRO A 175 7.45 10.43 9.96
CA PRO A 175 7.65 9.93 8.60
C PRO A 175 7.71 11.08 7.59
N GLN A 176 8.55 10.95 6.57
CA GLN A 176 8.55 11.88 5.44
C GLN A 176 7.46 11.45 4.46
N ILE A 177 6.34 12.18 4.40
CA ILE A 177 5.17 11.82 3.59
C ILE A 177 5.10 12.74 2.37
N LEU A 178 5.62 12.25 1.24
CA LEU A 178 5.94 13.06 0.08
C LEU A 178 5.31 12.51 -1.20
N ASP A 179 4.63 13.34 -1.99
CA ASP A 179 4.19 12.96 -3.35
C ASP A 179 3.29 11.70 -3.40
N ASN A 180 2.53 11.40 -2.34
CA ASN A 180 1.62 10.25 -2.31
C ASN A 180 0.23 10.64 -2.84
N VAL A 181 -0.50 9.66 -3.37
CA VAL A 181 -1.91 9.74 -3.73
C VAL A 181 -2.71 8.87 -2.77
N LEU A 182 -3.66 9.47 -2.05
CA LEU A 182 -4.50 8.78 -1.06
C LEU A 182 -5.98 9.04 -1.38
N SER A 183 -6.78 7.99 -1.54
CA SER A 183 -8.19 8.18 -1.90
C SER A 183 -9.15 7.07 -1.52
N GLY A 184 -10.44 7.40 -1.44
CA GLY A 184 -11.53 6.43 -1.32
C GLY A 184 -11.62 5.70 0.02
N GLY A 185 -10.93 6.20 1.05
CA GLY A 185 -10.93 5.66 2.40
C GLY A 185 -11.96 6.31 3.33
N GLU A 186 -11.90 5.99 4.63
CA GLU A 186 -12.59 6.77 5.67
C GLU A 186 -11.82 8.08 5.90
N GLY A 187 -10.49 7.99 6.06
CA GLY A 187 -9.63 9.15 6.27
C GLY A 187 -8.28 9.08 5.53
N GLY A 188 -7.73 10.23 5.16
CA GLY A 188 -6.48 10.34 4.40
C GLY A 188 -5.21 10.22 5.26
N ILE A 189 -4.77 11.33 5.87
CA ILE A 189 -3.55 11.37 6.71
C ILE A 189 -3.88 11.85 8.12
N PHE A 190 -3.49 11.08 9.13
CA PHE A 190 -3.76 11.37 10.53
C PHE A 190 -2.46 11.58 11.32
N CYS A 191 -2.37 12.70 12.02
CA CYS A 191 -1.24 13.03 12.90
C CYS A 191 -1.72 13.09 14.36
N TRP A 192 -1.24 12.13 15.16
CA TRP A 192 -1.60 11.95 16.57
C TRP A 192 -0.39 11.95 17.50
N LEU A 193 -0.62 12.26 18.77
CA LEU A 193 0.30 12.02 19.90
C LEU A 193 1.72 12.53 19.61
N ASP A 194 1.87 13.85 19.56
CA ASP A 194 3.13 14.59 19.37
C ASP A 194 3.85 14.33 18.04
N SER A 195 3.13 13.91 17.00
CA SER A 195 3.73 13.62 15.69
C SER A 195 3.99 14.88 14.87
N GLN A 196 5.14 14.93 14.19
CA GLN A 196 5.59 16.10 13.43
C GLN A 196 6.06 15.74 12.00
N PRO A 197 5.31 14.95 11.22
CA PRO A 197 5.73 14.59 9.88
C PRO A 197 5.66 15.80 8.93
N PRO A 198 6.59 15.93 7.98
CA PRO A 198 6.35 16.76 6.81
C PRO A 198 5.38 16.05 5.86
N LEU A 199 4.27 16.73 5.53
CA LEU A 199 3.31 16.30 4.52
C LEU A 199 3.43 17.24 3.32
N LEU A 200 4.13 16.80 2.27
CA LEU A 200 4.42 17.65 1.12
C LEU A 200 3.96 17.03 -0.19
N ARG A 201 3.28 17.82 -1.04
CA ARG A 201 2.90 17.42 -2.41
C ARG A 201 2.02 16.17 -2.49
N ASN A 202 1.30 15.84 -1.44
CA ASN A 202 0.36 14.73 -1.47
C ASN A 202 -0.96 15.15 -2.12
N ARG A 203 -1.62 14.23 -2.82
CA ARG A 203 -2.99 14.38 -3.30
C ARG A 203 -3.89 13.49 -2.45
N ILE A 204 -4.87 14.09 -1.80
CA ILE A 204 -5.74 13.41 -0.84
C ILE A 204 -7.18 13.72 -1.22
N SER A 205 -7.91 12.71 -1.69
CA SER A 205 -9.25 12.94 -2.20
C SER A 205 -10.27 11.87 -1.89
N ASP A 206 -11.55 12.27 -1.94
CA ASP A 206 -12.69 11.36 -1.95
C ASP A 206 -12.72 10.41 -0.73
N ASN A 207 -12.19 10.85 0.42
CA ASN A 207 -12.32 10.14 1.68
C ASN A 207 -13.66 10.50 2.35
N ALA A 208 -14.28 9.51 2.98
CA ALA A 208 -15.61 9.65 3.58
C ALA A 208 -15.65 10.65 4.75
N GLU A 209 -14.52 10.89 5.41
CA GLU A 209 -14.36 11.80 6.55
C GLU A 209 -13.26 12.85 6.27
N GLU A 210 -12.18 12.89 7.06
CA GLU A 210 -11.11 13.87 6.95
C GLU A 210 -10.05 13.50 5.89
N GLY A 211 -9.69 14.46 5.04
CA GLY A 211 -8.50 14.37 4.20
C GLY A 211 -7.22 14.40 5.06
N ILE A 212 -7.05 15.43 5.88
CA ILE A 212 -5.95 15.51 6.86
C ILE A 212 -6.49 15.86 8.23
N PHE A 213 -6.18 15.03 9.22
CA PHE A 213 -6.48 15.28 10.62
C PHE A 213 -5.19 15.56 11.41
N VAL A 214 -5.22 16.58 12.28
CA VAL A 214 -4.13 16.93 13.18
C VAL A 214 -4.64 17.20 14.59
N ASP A 215 -4.18 16.39 15.55
CA ASP A 215 -4.55 16.56 16.95
C ASP A 215 -3.92 17.78 17.64
N ALA A 216 -4.33 18.03 18.90
CA ALA A 216 -3.88 19.17 19.67
C ALA A 216 -2.36 19.20 19.94
N SER A 217 -1.72 18.03 19.94
CA SER A 217 -0.31 17.83 20.29
C SER A 217 0.62 17.82 19.07
N SER A 218 0.07 17.50 17.90
CA SER A 218 0.84 17.27 16.67
C SER A 218 1.05 18.56 15.89
N ARG A 219 2.21 18.67 15.23
CA ARG A 219 2.61 19.86 14.45
C ARG A 219 3.27 19.45 13.13
N PRO A 220 2.55 18.83 12.19
CA PRO A 220 3.08 18.49 10.89
C PRO A 220 3.38 19.74 10.06
N ARG A 221 4.33 19.63 9.12
CA ARG A 221 4.55 20.69 8.12
C ARG A 221 3.71 20.39 6.88
N LEU A 222 2.65 21.17 6.67
CA LEU A 222 1.78 21.06 5.50
C LEU A 222 2.28 21.98 4.38
N GLY A 223 2.52 21.46 3.18
CA GLY A 223 2.92 22.31 2.06
C GLY A 223 2.69 21.68 0.70
N ARG A 224 2.04 22.43 -0.19
CA ARG A 224 1.79 22.02 -1.59
C ARG A 224 0.97 20.74 -1.72
N ASN A 225 0.18 20.37 -0.69
CA ASN A 225 -0.77 19.27 -0.83
C ASN A 225 -2.00 19.74 -1.62
N MET A 226 -2.70 18.80 -2.23
CA MET A 226 -4.00 18.98 -2.85
C MET A 226 -5.01 18.14 -2.07
N VAL A 227 -6.01 18.77 -1.46
CA VAL A 227 -6.99 18.12 -0.60
C VAL A 227 -8.39 18.45 -1.10
N SER A 228 -9.10 17.47 -1.67
CA SER A 228 -10.37 17.72 -2.36
C SER A 228 -11.37 16.56 -2.31
N GLY A 229 -12.67 16.84 -2.37
CA GLY A 229 -13.70 15.78 -2.42
C GLY A 229 -13.89 15.01 -1.11
N ASN A 230 -13.23 15.39 -0.02
CA ASN A 230 -13.41 14.76 1.29
C ASN A 230 -14.62 15.38 2.01
N ALA A 231 -15.18 14.71 3.01
CA ALA A 231 -16.21 15.36 3.84
C ALA A 231 -15.63 16.57 4.59
N ILE A 232 -14.41 16.46 5.11
CA ILE A 232 -13.63 17.57 5.67
C ILE A 232 -12.25 17.57 5.03
N GLY A 233 -11.80 18.69 4.47
CA GLY A 233 -10.46 18.79 3.89
C GLY A 233 -9.38 18.68 4.97
N LEU A 234 -9.30 19.70 5.83
CA LEU A 234 -8.41 19.73 7.00
C LEU A 234 -9.21 19.80 8.29
N ALA A 235 -9.01 18.87 9.22
CA ALA A 235 -9.51 18.92 10.58
C ALA A 235 -8.34 19.18 11.55
N LEU A 236 -8.26 20.40 12.07
CA LEU A 236 -7.10 20.89 12.82
C LEU A 236 -7.51 21.31 14.23
N PHE A 237 -6.82 20.82 15.26
CA PHE A 237 -7.00 21.36 16.61
C PHE A 237 -6.39 22.75 16.77
N SER A 238 -5.17 22.96 16.24
CA SER A 238 -4.48 24.24 16.33
C SER A 238 -4.84 25.16 15.17
N ARG A 239 -5.28 26.38 15.48
CA ARG A 239 -5.51 27.45 14.50
C ARG A 239 -4.22 28.06 13.95
N GLU A 240 -3.11 27.83 14.63
CA GLU A 240 -1.80 28.39 14.29
C GLU A 240 -0.98 27.47 13.37
N LEU A 241 -1.50 26.28 13.05
CA LEU A 241 -0.79 25.35 12.17
C LEU A 241 -0.73 25.92 10.74
N PRO A 242 0.45 26.21 10.17
CA PRO A 242 0.55 26.79 8.84
C PRO A 242 0.21 25.78 7.74
N PHE A 243 -0.58 26.20 6.74
CA PHE A 243 -0.92 25.39 5.58
C PHE A 243 -1.06 26.20 4.27
N ASP A 244 -0.52 27.41 4.20
CA ASP A 244 -0.79 28.42 3.15
C ASP A 244 -0.47 27.98 1.71
N ALA A 245 0.34 26.94 1.52
CA ALA A 245 0.64 26.37 0.21
C ALA A 245 -0.20 25.13 -0.14
N THR A 246 -1.08 24.68 0.74
CA THR A 246 -1.95 23.54 0.52
C THR A 246 -3.25 24.01 -0.12
N GLU A 247 -3.60 23.41 -1.26
CA GLU A 247 -4.86 23.64 -1.94
C GLU A 247 -5.95 22.77 -1.31
N ILE A 248 -7.02 23.41 -0.83
CA ILE A 248 -8.10 22.75 -0.08
C ILE A 248 -9.41 23.21 -0.70
N VAL A 249 -9.94 22.40 -1.61
CA VAL A 249 -11.03 22.78 -2.51
C VAL A 249 -12.02 21.65 -2.66
N ASP A 250 -13.28 21.95 -2.95
CA ASP A 250 -14.31 20.95 -3.25
C ASP A 250 -14.51 19.88 -2.16
N ASN A 251 -14.20 20.18 -0.90
CA ASN A 251 -14.56 19.34 0.25
C ASN A 251 -15.93 19.76 0.79
N GLY A 252 -16.61 18.87 1.53
CA GLY A 252 -17.83 19.21 2.26
C GLY A 252 -17.63 20.39 3.21
N GLU A 253 -16.49 20.40 3.90
CA GLU A 253 -15.94 21.53 4.64
C GLU A 253 -14.43 21.60 4.40
N ASN A 254 -13.91 22.70 3.83
CA ASN A 254 -12.47 22.77 3.53
C ASN A 254 -11.60 22.74 4.79
N VAL A 255 -11.91 23.53 5.81
CA VAL A 255 -11.12 23.58 7.05
C VAL A 255 -12.05 23.63 8.26
N ARG A 256 -11.94 22.63 9.13
CA ARG A 256 -12.59 22.57 10.43
C ARG A 256 -11.57 22.75 11.54
N PHE A 257 -11.78 23.74 12.40
CA PHE A 257 -10.98 23.89 13.62
C PHE A 257 -11.69 23.23 14.81
N LEU A 258 -11.06 22.22 15.39
CA LEU A 258 -11.61 21.43 16.51
C LEU A 258 -11.35 22.10 17.88
N GLY A 259 -10.40 23.04 17.94
CA GLY A 259 -10.10 23.83 19.13
C GLY A 259 -10.92 25.13 19.22
N GLY A 260 -11.82 25.21 20.20
CA GLY A 260 -12.50 26.44 20.64
C GLY A 260 -13.86 26.25 21.30
N GLY A 261 -13.88 25.90 22.59
CA GLY A 261 -15.10 25.85 23.42
C GLY A 261 -14.82 25.64 24.92
N GLY A 262 -14.38 26.71 25.61
CA GLY A 262 -14.17 26.80 27.06
C GLY A 262 -12.75 27.30 27.37
N GLY A 263 -12.47 28.51 27.89
CA GLY A 263 -13.31 29.44 28.64
C GLY A 263 -12.98 29.36 30.13
N GLN A 264 -11.98 30.14 30.56
CA GLN A 264 -11.46 30.36 31.93
C GLN A 264 -10.69 29.21 32.59
#